data_AF-A0A926GZN3-F1
#
_entry.id   AF-A0A926GZN3-F1
#
_cell.length_a   1.000
_cell.length_b   1.000
_cell.length_c   1.000
_cell.angle_alpha   90.00
_cell.angle_beta   90.00
_cell.angle_gamma   90.00
#
_symmetry.space_group_name_H-M   'P 1'
#
loop_
_entity.id
_entity.type
_entity.pdbx_description
1 polymer ?
#
loop_
_entity_poly.entity_id
_entity_poly.type
_entity_poly.pdbx_seq_one_letter_code
_entity_poly.pdbx_strand_id
1 'polypeptide(L)'
;MKRFSPYLAAVGLAVLLGASLPASAQLRVVSWNSSGRTGSDVNAVLRGIGAERRSGIAKPIDVLLLQESSGATGTAQSYVNALNSLYGAGTYARGTLTPAEVSVATGGTQSIVYRVSSVELVSETVVGTVSTSGAARQQVRHEIRPVGYSGAASSMFLYNGHFKAGNDSIDRTRRDAEAGQVRTNADALGANRNIVYAGDYNVYRASEAMWATLTLAGNGRANDPINQVGEWSDSTQYKGVHTQSPAANGNSRYSGQTLGGMDDRFDFQTMSDALINTSGISYISGTYRAFGNTNTHAVNGDITGGSASAFAANLTDYTNDMATDLLESIARSCDHIPVVADYQIPARMGVSVSGAPTTAVIVGANVSLLATVSNTANVITANGADTLAFTASGTGAITGGGTGTDAALGAGVDRALTVGTATAGAKIGTVNVSSSSEAVANGTFSQNFSVNVLDHANASFSSLTDTNTL
;
A
#
# COMPACT_ATOMS: atom_id res chain seq x y z
N MET A 1 51.35 46.14 14.29
CA MET A 1 50.04 46.02 14.97
C MET A 1 49.27 44.87 14.34
N LYS A 2 48.94 43.87 15.17
CA LYS A 2 48.14 42.68 14.84
C LYS A 2 46.78 43.08 14.28
N ARG A 3 46.30 42.43 13.20
CA ARG A 3 44.91 41.93 13.07
C ARG A 3 44.89 40.75 12.08
N PHE A 4 44.72 39.56 12.63
CA PHE A 4 44.34 38.35 11.91
C PHE A 4 42.87 38.49 11.48
N SER A 5 42.58 38.17 10.21
CA SER A 5 41.22 38.05 9.69
C SER A 5 40.68 36.64 10.02
N PRO A 6 39.45 36.49 10.54
CA PRO A 6 38.90 35.18 10.83
C PRO A 6 38.45 34.49 9.54
N TYR A 7 38.93 33.26 9.33
CA TYR A 7 38.37 32.31 8.37
C TYR A 7 36.95 31.95 8.80
N LEU A 8 35.95 32.35 8.02
CA LEU A 8 34.64 31.71 8.07
C LEU A 8 34.78 30.31 7.48
N ALA A 9 34.69 29.28 8.32
CA ALA A 9 34.46 27.92 7.89
C ALA A 9 33.04 27.84 7.32
N ALA A 10 32.92 27.82 6.00
CA ALA A 10 31.69 27.45 5.32
C ALA A 10 31.41 25.97 5.62
N VAL A 11 30.50 25.70 6.55
CA VAL A 11 29.88 24.38 6.69
C VAL A 11 29.00 24.18 5.46
N GLY A 12 29.56 23.51 4.45
CA GLY A 12 28.81 23.10 3.27
C GLY A 12 27.72 22.12 3.69
N LEU A 13 26.48 22.59 3.70
CA LEU A 13 25.29 21.75 3.75
C LEU A 13 25.30 20.91 2.46
N ALA A 14 25.68 19.65 2.57
CA ALA A 14 25.59 18.70 1.48
C ALA A 14 24.11 18.49 1.16
N VAL A 15 23.61 19.24 0.18
CA VAL A 15 22.35 18.94 -0.51
C VAL A 15 22.60 17.65 -1.29
N LEU A 16 22.26 16.52 -0.67
CA LEU A 16 22.08 15.26 -1.38
C LEU A 16 20.99 15.47 -2.43
N LEU A 17 21.42 15.70 -3.68
CA LEU A 17 20.59 15.56 -4.85
C LEU A 17 20.00 14.15 -4.82
N GLY A 18 18.70 14.07 -4.53
CA GLY A 18 17.99 12.82 -4.30
C GLY A 18 18.07 11.91 -5.51
N ALA A 19 18.85 10.83 -5.39
CA ALA A 19 18.66 9.67 -6.23
C ALA A 19 17.23 9.16 -5.98
N SER A 20 16.39 9.12 -7.01
CA SER A 20 15.09 8.49 -6.94
C SER A 20 15.29 7.01 -6.59
N LEU A 21 15.10 6.66 -5.32
CA LEU A 21 15.09 5.26 -4.92
C LEU A 21 14.02 4.54 -5.76
N PRO A 22 14.31 3.35 -6.31
CA PRO A 22 13.32 2.58 -7.05
C PRO A 22 12.09 2.38 -6.15
N ALA A 23 10.90 2.70 -6.67
CA ALA A 23 9.67 2.60 -5.89
C ALA A 23 9.37 1.13 -5.59
N SER A 24 9.32 0.79 -4.30
CA SER A 24 8.80 -0.48 -3.82
C SER A 24 7.27 -0.49 -3.94
N ALA A 25 6.72 -1.60 -4.44
CA ALA A 25 5.32 -1.76 -4.79
C ALA A 25 4.42 -2.15 -3.59
N GLN A 26 4.97 -2.53 -2.42
CA GLN A 26 4.18 -2.58 -1.17
C GLN A 26 3.57 -1.20 -0.87
N LEU A 27 2.40 -1.11 -0.26
CA LEU A 27 1.65 0.16 -0.20
C LEU A 27 1.57 0.73 1.22
N ARG A 28 1.98 1.99 1.39
CA ARG A 28 1.70 2.83 2.55
C ARG A 28 0.53 3.74 2.24
N VAL A 29 -0.62 3.47 2.86
CA VAL A 29 -1.84 4.29 2.74
C VAL A 29 -2.01 5.13 3.98
N VAL A 30 -2.20 6.43 3.78
CA VAL A 30 -2.41 7.42 4.84
C VAL A 30 -3.77 8.05 4.66
N SER A 31 -4.53 8.17 5.74
CA SER A 31 -5.71 9.04 5.83
C SER A 31 -5.39 10.22 6.72
N TRP A 32 -5.75 11.43 6.29
CA TRP A 32 -5.47 12.63 7.07
C TRP A 32 -6.49 13.75 6.85
N ASN A 33 -7.23 14.09 7.92
CA ASN A 33 -7.96 15.34 8.01
C ASN A 33 -6.98 16.44 8.45
N SER A 34 -6.46 17.20 7.49
CA SER A 34 -5.49 18.28 7.74
C SER A 34 -6.12 19.65 7.94
N SER A 35 -7.46 19.74 7.98
CA SER A 35 -8.20 21.01 7.96
C SER A 35 -7.73 21.97 6.84
N GLY A 36 -7.43 21.39 5.67
CA GLY A 36 -6.97 22.11 4.48
C GLY A 36 -5.58 22.74 4.60
N ARG A 37 -4.84 22.52 5.70
CA ARG A 37 -3.56 23.16 5.97
C ARG A 37 -2.46 22.70 5.03
N THR A 38 -1.53 23.61 4.77
CA THR A 38 -0.35 23.39 3.90
C THR A 38 0.85 24.15 4.48
N GLY A 39 2.07 23.86 4.02
CA GLY A 39 3.27 24.61 4.42
C GLY A 39 4.35 23.73 5.04
N SER A 40 5.29 24.36 5.75
CA SER A 40 6.50 23.68 6.26
C SER A 40 6.20 22.62 7.32
N ASP A 41 5.26 22.87 8.24
CA ASP A 41 4.87 21.87 9.25
C ASP A 41 4.25 20.63 8.57
N VAL A 42 3.39 20.83 7.56
CA VAL A 42 2.86 19.72 6.74
C VAL A 42 4.00 18.96 6.06
N ASN A 43 4.98 19.65 5.47
CA ASN A 43 6.14 19.00 4.85
C ASN A 43 6.96 18.18 5.85
N ALA A 44 7.08 18.66 7.10
CA ALA A 44 7.75 17.92 8.17
C ALA A 44 6.98 16.64 8.53
N VAL A 45 5.65 16.72 8.64
CA VAL A 45 4.77 15.55 8.87
C VAL A 45 4.88 14.54 7.74
N LEU A 46 4.78 14.97 6.48
CA LEU A 46 4.88 14.09 5.31
C LEU A 46 6.25 13.38 5.25
N ARG A 47 7.33 14.11 5.55
CA ARG A 47 8.68 13.53 5.67
C ARG A 47 8.77 12.54 6.83
N GLY A 48 8.22 12.89 7.99
CA GLY A 48 8.20 12.05 9.18
C GLY A 48 7.47 10.73 8.95
N ILE A 49 6.32 10.75 8.27
CA ILE A 49 5.59 9.53 7.88
C ILE A 49 6.48 8.65 6.98
N GLY A 50 7.27 9.28 6.10
CA GLY A 50 8.24 8.59 5.26
C GLY A 50 9.38 7.93 6.04
N ALA A 51 9.84 8.60 7.11
CA ALA A 51 10.93 8.13 7.97
C ALA A 51 10.48 7.10 9.00
N GLU A 52 9.18 6.99 9.27
CA GLU A 52 8.69 6.07 10.28
C GLU A 52 8.75 4.62 9.83
N ARG A 53 9.43 3.81 10.64
CA ARG A 53 9.64 2.38 10.45
C ARG A 53 8.58 1.59 11.21
N ARG A 54 7.86 0.71 10.50
CA ARG A 54 7.00 -0.35 11.09
C ARG A 54 7.20 -1.64 10.32
N SER A 55 7.33 -2.76 11.04
CA SER A 55 7.54 -4.08 10.41
C SER A 55 8.73 -4.11 9.43
N GLY A 56 9.79 -3.33 9.72
CA GLY A 56 10.95 -3.18 8.84
C GLY A 56 10.77 -2.18 7.68
N ILE A 57 9.59 -1.57 7.55
CA ILE A 57 9.20 -0.69 6.43
C ILE A 57 9.32 0.77 6.84
N ALA A 58 10.33 1.47 6.31
CA ALA A 58 10.42 2.93 6.30
C ALA A 58 10.44 3.38 4.84
N LYS A 59 9.34 3.97 4.38
CA LYS A 59 9.20 4.43 3.00
C LYS A 59 8.26 5.63 2.91
N PRO A 60 8.42 6.48 1.88
CA PRO A 60 7.45 7.53 1.59
C PRO A 60 6.03 7.00 1.37
N ILE A 61 5.06 7.89 1.52
CA ILE A 61 3.64 7.61 1.30
C ILE A 61 3.39 7.15 -0.14
N ASP A 62 2.60 6.10 -0.35
CA ASP A 62 2.16 5.71 -1.69
C ASP A 62 0.81 6.32 -2.03
N VAL A 63 -0.09 6.36 -1.04
CA VAL A 63 -1.44 6.93 -1.19
C VAL A 63 -1.78 7.77 0.03
N LEU A 64 -2.23 9.00 -0.19
CA LEU A 64 -2.71 9.92 0.81
C LEU A 64 -4.15 10.32 0.51
N LEU A 65 -5.05 9.96 1.41
CA LEU A 65 -6.46 10.33 1.40
C LEU A 65 -6.63 11.55 2.31
N LEU A 66 -7.03 12.67 1.73
CA LEU A 66 -7.22 13.93 2.43
C LEU A 66 -8.71 14.16 2.71
N GLN A 67 -9.01 14.64 3.90
CA GLN A 67 -10.30 15.22 4.29
C GLN A 67 -10.12 16.71 4.60
N GLU A 68 -11.23 17.45 4.67
CA GLU A 68 -11.24 18.92 4.79
C GLU A 68 -10.38 19.63 3.73
N SER A 69 -10.24 19.02 2.55
CA SER A 69 -9.51 19.55 1.43
C SER A 69 -10.34 20.64 0.73
N SER A 70 -9.68 21.67 0.20
CA SER A 70 -10.31 22.60 -0.76
C SER A 70 -10.47 21.99 -2.17
N GLY A 71 -10.77 20.69 -2.24
CA GLY A 71 -10.89 19.92 -3.49
C GLY A 71 -9.57 19.56 -4.18
N ALA A 72 -9.70 18.90 -5.33
CA ALA A 72 -8.57 18.35 -6.09
C ALA A 72 -7.58 19.43 -6.57
N THR A 73 -8.03 20.62 -6.96
CA THR A 73 -7.12 21.68 -7.46
C THR A 73 -6.55 22.58 -6.36
N GLY A 74 -7.06 22.49 -5.13
CA GLY A 74 -6.60 23.25 -3.98
C GLY A 74 -5.59 22.48 -3.13
N THR A 75 -6.00 22.05 -1.94
CA THR A 75 -5.15 21.37 -0.96
C THR A 75 -4.42 20.16 -1.56
N ALA A 76 -5.08 19.31 -2.36
CA ALA A 76 -4.42 18.16 -2.97
C ALA A 76 -3.26 18.54 -3.92
N GLN A 77 -3.39 19.65 -4.68
CA GLN A 77 -2.28 20.15 -5.51
C GLN A 77 -1.11 20.65 -4.65
N SER A 78 -1.39 21.32 -3.53
CA SER A 78 -0.35 21.75 -2.58
C SER A 78 0.40 20.57 -1.97
N TYR A 79 -0.30 19.47 -1.66
CA TYR A 79 0.32 18.24 -1.19
C TYR A 79 1.14 17.53 -2.26
N VAL A 80 0.68 17.51 -3.52
CA VAL A 80 1.51 17.06 -4.65
C VAL A 80 2.80 17.87 -4.75
N ASN A 81 2.72 19.20 -4.63
CA ASN A 81 3.89 20.07 -4.69
C ASN A 81 4.85 19.82 -3.53
N ALA A 82 4.33 19.66 -2.31
CA ALA A 82 5.10 19.31 -1.12
C ALA A 82 5.85 17.98 -1.30
N LEU A 83 5.12 16.92 -1.68
CA LEU A 83 5.70 15.59 -1.86
C LEU A 83 6.69 15.54 -3.03
N ASN A 84 6.41 16.24 -4.13
CA ASN A 84 7.35 16.36 -5.25
C ASN A 84 8.59 17.18 -4.88
N SER A 85 8.46 18.18 -4.00
CA SER A 85 9.62 18.90 -3.46
C SER A 85 10.48 18.01 -2.56
N LEU A 86 9.88 17.05 -1.86
CA LEU A 86 10.60 16.11 -0.98
C LEU A 86 11.25 14.95 -1.77
N TYR A 87 10.58 14.46 -2.81
CA TYR A 87 10.90 13.18 -3.44
C TYR A 87 11.15 13.26 -4.96
N GLY A 88 11.28 14.46 -5.52
CA GLY A 88 11.52 14.69 -6.94
C GLY A 88 10.26 15.09 -7.72
N ALA A 89 10.44 15.95 -8.73
CA ALA A 89 9.35 16.42 -9.57
C ALA A 89 8.70 15.26 -10.35
N GLY A 90 7.37 15.24 -10.39
CA GLY A 90 6.60 14.20 -11.10
C GLY A 90 6.44 12.88 -10.35
N THR A 91 6.97 12.76 -9.13
CA THR A 91 6.86 11.54 -8.31
C THR A 91 5.42 11.28 -7.83
N TYR A 92 4.67 12.34 -7.58
CA TYR A 92 3.29 12.31 -7.11
C TYR A 92 2.34 13.01 -8.07
N ALA A 93 1.14 12.44 -8.17
CA ALA A 93 -0.03 12.99 -8.82
C ALA A 93 -1.21 12.96 -7.85
N ARG A 94 -2.38 13.40 -8.32
CA ARG A 94 -3.61 13.45 -7.52
C ARG A 94 -4.80 13.05 -8.36
N GLY A 95 -5.89 12.72 -7.67
CA GLY A 95 -7.20 12.61 -8.28
C GLY A 95 -7.73 13.95 -8.78
N THR A 96 -8.85 13.88 -9.48
CA THR A 96 -9.49 15.01 -10.14
C THR A 96 -10.88 15.30 -9.59
N LEU A 97 -11.50 14.30 -8.95
CA LEU A 97 -12.86 14.39 -8.47
C LEU A 97 -12.96 15.21 -7.18
N THR A 98 -14.02 16.00 -7.04
CA THR A 98 -14.37 16.74 -5.83
C THR A 98 -15.85 16.50 -5.52
N PRO A 99 -16.19 15.89 -4.36
CA PRO A 99 -17.57 15.54 -4.00
C PRO A 99 -18.36 16.76 -3.48
N ALA A 100 -19.68 16.66 -3.45
CA ALA A 100 -20.55 17.70 -2.91
C ALA A 100 -20.83 17.51 -1.41
N GLU A 101 -21.12 18.62 -0.73
CA GLU A 101 -21.61 18.67 0.66
C GLU A 101 -22.71 19.73 0.82
N VAL A 102 -23.59 19.56 1.81
CA VAL A 102 -24.71 20.51 2.05
C VAL A 102 -24.22 21.88 2.53
N SER A 103 -23.04 21.97 3.15
CA SER A 103 -22.46 23.24 3.62
C SER A 103 -21.00 23.38 3.21
N VAL A 104 -20.78 23.99 2.05
CA VAL A 104 -19.45 24.35 1.50
C VAL A 104 -18.67 25.37 2.35
N ALA A 105 -19.28 25.94 3.40
CA ALA A 105 -18.68 27.04 4.16
C ALA A 105 -17.67 26.61 5.23
N THR A 106 -17.68 25.33 5.67
CA THR A 106 -16.88 24.91 6.85
C THR A 106 -16.38 23.47 6.85
N GLY A 107 -16.81 22.60 5.91
CA GLY A 107 -16.57 21.15 6.01
C GLY A 107 -15.41 20.61 5.18
N GLY A 108 -15.08 21.28 4.06
CA GLY A 108 -14.06 20.81 3.12
C GLY A 108 -14.37 19.43 2.53
N THR A 109 -13.77 19.12 1.38
CA THR A 109 -14.07 17.90 0.63
C THR A 109 -12.97 16.86 0.77
N GLN A 110 -13.17 15.70 0.14
CA GLN A 110 -12.18 14.63 0.07
C GLN A 110 -11.36 14.71 -1.22
N SER A 111 -10.08 14.34 -1.13
CA SER A 111 -9.17 14.25 -2.29
C SER A 111 -8.17 13.09 -2.10
N ILE A 112 -7.54 12.65 -3.19
CA ILE A 112 -6.44 11.67 -3.16
C ILE A 112 -5.16 12.26 -3.77
N VAL A 113 -4.02 11.96 -3.16
CA VAL A 113 -2.67 12.16 -3.70
C VAL A 113 -1.97 10.82 -3.72
N TYR A 114 -1.27 10.47 -4.80
CA TYR A 114 -0.65 9.16 -4.95
C TYR A 114 0.70 9.22 -5.67
N ARG A 115 1.57 8.26 -5.36
CA ARG A 115 2.88 8.08 -5.99
C ARG A 115 2.72 7.32 -7.29
N VAL A 116 3.05 7.94 -8.41
CA VAL A 116 2.74 7.43 -9.77
C VAL A 116 3.51 6.16 -10.14
N SER A 117 4.63 5.89 -9.45
CA SER A 117 5.43 4.68 -9.65
C SER A 117 5.00 3.51 -8.77
N SER A 118 4.13 3.74 -7.78
CA SER A 118 3.60 2.68 -6.91
C SER A 118 2.23 2.22 -7.36
N VAL A 119 1.34 3.17 -7.72
CA VAL A 119 -0.05 2.87 -8.09
C VAL A 119 -0.52 3.70 -9.28
N GLU A 120 -1.41 3.10 -10.05
CA GLU A 120 -2.26 3.76 -11.03
C GLU A 120 -3.61 4.12 -10.37
N LEU A 121 -4.11 5.33 -10.58
CA LEU A 121 -5.48 5.70 -10.24
C LEU A 121 -6.38 5.28 -11.41
N VAL A 122 -7.13 4.20 -11.23
CA VAL A 122 -7.93 3.54 -12.26
C VAL A 122 -9.26 4.28 -12.48
N SER A 123 -9.96 4.61 -11.40
CA SER A 123 -11.23 5.33 -11.47
C SER A 123 -11.54 6.09 -10.18
N GLU A 124 -12.42 7.08 -10.29
CA GLU A 124 -12.97 7.82 -9.15
C GLU A 124 -14.50 7.84 -9.25
N THR A 125 -15.19 7.74 -8.12
CA THR A 125 -16.66 7.74 -8.09
C THR A 125 -17.16 8.51 -6.87
N VAL A 126 -18.06 9.47 -7.08
CA VAL A 126 -18.79 10.10 -5.99
C VAL A 126 -19.82 9.10 -5.47
N VAL A 127 -19.86 8.93 -4.15
CA VAL A 127 -20.75 7.98 -3.49
C VAL A 127 -21.86 8.74 -2.79
N GLY A 128 -23.09 8.42 -3.16
CA GLY A 128 -24.28 8.93 -2.48
C GLY A 128 -24.84 10.23 -3.05
N THR A 129 -25.79 10.81 -2.33
CA THR A 129 -26.42 12.09 -2.67
C THR A 129 -26.66 12.88 -1.39
N VAL A 130 -26.26 14.15 -1.42
CA VAL A 130 -26.41 15.06 -0.29
C VAL A 130 -27.88 15.41 -0.02
N SER A 131 -28.22 15.59 1.25
CA SER A 131 -29.55 15.93 1.73
C SER A 131 -29.46 16.76 3.01
N THR A 132 -30.35 17.76 3.12
CA THR A 132 -30.44 18.63 4.29
C THR A 132 -30.94 17.91 5.55
N SER A 133 -31.68 16.82 5.38
CA SER A 133 -32.19 15.97 6.48
C SER A 133 -31.64 14.54 6.48
N GLY A 134 -30.94 14.13 5.42
CA GLY A 134 -30.26 12.84 5.30
C GLY A 134 -28.74 12.99 5.29
N ALA A 135 -28.07 12.28 4.37
CA ALA A 135 -26.61 12.33 4.22
C ALA A 135 -26.12 13.76 4.00
N ALA A 136 -25.26 14.27 4.89
CA ALA A 136 -24.80 15.66 4.82
C ALA A 136 -23.69 15.86 3.77
N ARG A 137 -22.91 14.80 3.52
CA ARG A 137 -21.74 14.81 2.66
C ARG A 137 -21.72 13.59 1.75
N GLN A 138 -21.23 13.78 0.54
CA GLN A 138 -20.82 12.65 -0.31
C GLN A 138 -19.43 12.17 0.07
N GLN A 139 -19.15 10.91 -0.24
CA GLN A 139 -17.79 10.36 -0.18
C GLN A 139 -17.21 10.19 -1.58
N VAL A 140 -15.92 9.90 -1.64
CA VAL A 140 -15.27 9.50 -2.90
C VAL A 140 -14.71 8.10 -2.75
N ARG A 141 -15.04 7.23 -3.71
CA ARG A 141 -14.37 5.96 -3.90
C ARG A 141 -13.31 6.10 -4.98
N HIS A 142 -12.06 5.81 -4.64
CA HIS A 142 -10.96 5.74 -5.58
C HIS A 142 -10.62 4.26 -5.84
N GLU A 143 -10.60 3.84 -7.10
CA GLU A 143 -10.01 2.56 -7.47
C GLU A 143 -8.55 2.77 -7.85
N ILE A 144 -7.65 2.09 -7.15
CA ILE A 144 -6.22 2.10 -7.44
C ILE A 144 -5.74 0.70 -7.79
N ARG A 145 -4.62 0.62 -8.52
CA ARG A 145 -3.95 -0.65 -8.82
C ARG A 145 -2.43 -0.51 -8.70
N PRO A 146 -1.72 -1.45 -8.06
CA PRO A 146 -0.26 -1.42 -8.03
C PRO A 146 0.33 -1.45 -9.45
N VAL A 147 1.31 -0.61 -9.71
CA VAL A 147 2.01 -0.58 -11.01
C VAL A 147 2.67 -1.94 -11.28
N GLY A 148 2.49 -2.45 -12.50
CA GLY A 148 2.99 -3.78 -12.90
C GLY A 148 2.02 -4.94 -12.64
N TYR A 149 0.83 -4.64 -12.11
CA TYR A 149 -0.29 -5.59 -11.95
C TYR A 149 -1.45 -5.09 -12.79
N SER A 150 -2.02 -5.93 -13.65
CA SER A 150 -3.08 -5.53 -14.60
C SER A 150 -4.44 -6.22 -14.35
N GLY A 151 -4.47 -7.27 -13.53
CA GLY A 151 -5.70 -7.99 -13.23
C GLY A 151 -6.63 -7.21 -12.30
N ALA A 152 -7.94 -7.24 -12.54
CA ALA A 152 -8.92 -6.55 -11.69
C ALA A 152 -8.89 -7.01 -10.20
N ALA A 153 -8.45 -8.25 -9.93
CA ALA A 153 -8.25 -8.76 -8.58
C ALA A 153 -7.12 -8.06 -7.80
N SER A 154 -6.22 -7.36 -8.51
CA SER A 154 -5.17 -6.52 -7.90
C SER A 154 -5.61 -5.06 -7.67
N SER A 155 -6.89 -4.72 -7.90
CA SER A 155 -7.41 -3.39 -7.56
C SER A 155 -7.70 -3.29 -6.06
N MET A 156 -7.52 -2.08 -5.50
CA MET A 156 -8.06 -1.68 -4.20
C MET A 156 -9.06 -0.54 -4.37
N PHE A 157 -10.15 -0.59 -3.61
CA PHE A 157 -11.18 0.45 -3.56
C PHE A 157 -11.05 1.21 -2.24
N LEU A 158 -10.67 2.48 -2.32
CA LEU A 158 -10.47 3.35 -1.18
C LEU A 158 -11.66 4.30 -1.06
N TYR A 159 -12.54 4.08 -0.08
CA TYR A 159 -13.58 5.03 0.28
C TYR A 159 -12.96 6.08 1.19
N ASN A 160 -12.86 7.31 0.71
CA ASN A 160 -12.40 8.46 1.46
C ASN A 160 -13.63 9.23 1.97
N GLY A 161 -13.83 9.20 3.29
CA GLY A 161 -14.99 9.76 3.97
C GLY A 161 -14.65 10.89 4.95
N HIS A 162 -15.56 11.85 5.08
CA HIS A 162 -15.59 12.81 6.18
C HIS A 162 -17.04 12.85 6.67
N PHE A 163 -17.41 11.93 7.54
CA PHE A 163 -18.80 11.74 7.95
C PHE A 163 -19.28 12.89 8.83
N LYS A 164 -20.60 13.11 8.88
CA LYS A 164 -21.26 14.20 9.62
C LYS A 164 -20.72 14.36 11.05
N ALA A 165 -20.07 15.50 11.33
CA ALA A 165 -19.58 15.85 12.66
C ALA A 165 -20.68 16.14 13.69
N GLY A 166 -20.33 16.25 14.97
CA GLY A 166 -21.27 16.51 16.08
C GLY A 166 -21.76 15.22 16.75
N ASN A 167 -22.43 15.34 17.90
CA ASN A 167 -22.79 14.21 18.76
C ASN A 167 -24.24 14.29 19.28
N ASP A 168 -25.11 15.07 18.64
CA ASP A 168 -26.54 14.99 18.96
C ASP A 168 -27.22 13.80 18.23
N SER A 169 -28.50 13.57 18.48
CA SER A 169 -29.25 12.48 17.83
C SER A 169 -29.40 12.66 16.32
N ILE A 170 -29.47 13.91 15.84
CA ILE A 170 -29.62 14.23 14.43
C ILE A 170 -28.30 13.98 13.71
N ASP A 171 -27.19 14.42 14.29
CA ASP A 171 -25.84 14.18 13.79
C ASP A 171 -25.60 12.69 13.56
N ARG A 172 -25.85 11.87 14.58
CA ARG A 172 -25.70 10.40 14.49
C ARG A 172 -26.59 9.77 13.42
N THR A 173 -27.84 10.23 13.29
CA THR A 173 -28.77 9.72 12.27
C THR A 173 -28.30 10.06 10.86
N ARG A 174 -27.80 11.28 10.65
CA ARG A 174 -27.28 11.70 9.34
C ARG A 174 -25.98 11.01 8.98
N ARG A 175 -25.12 10.77 9.97
CA ARG A 175 -23.90 9.97 9.85
C ARG A 175 -24.21 8.53 9.41
N ASP A 176 -25.23 7.91 10.00
CA ASP A 176 -25.71 6.58 9.59
C ASP A 176 -26.29 6.56 8.17
N ALA A 177 -27.01 7.63 7.75
CA ALA A 177 -27.47 7.75 6.37
C ALA A 177 -26.32 7.79 5.35
N GLU A 178 -25.21 8.45 5.67
CA GLU A 178 -23.98 8.43 4.85
C GLU A 178 -23.38 7.03 4.81
N ALA A 179 -23.31 6.35 5.96
CA ALA A 179 -22.81 4.98 6.05
C ALA A 179 -23.63 3.99 5.20
N GLY A 180 -24.96 4.14 5.19
CA GLY A 180 -25.84 3.33 4.34
C GLY A 180 -25.57 3.53 2.84
N GLN A 181 -25.30 4.76 2.41
CA GLN A 181 -24.95 5.05 1.01
C GLN A 181 -23.59 4.45 0.62
N VAL A 182 -22.59 4.54 1.51
CA VAL A 182 -21.28 3.90 1.35
C VAL A 182 -21.42 2.39 1.24
N ARG A 183 -22.16 1.78 2.17
CA ARG A 183 -22.36 0.32 2.19
C ARG A 183 -23.09 -0.20 0.98
N THR A 184 -24.15 0.48 0.54
CA THR A 184 -24.86 0.13 -0.69
C THR A 184 -23.92 0.12 -1.91
N ASN A 185 -23.05 1.14 -2.02
CA ASN A 185 -22.08 1.22 -3.12
C ASN A 185 -21.01 0.13 -3.05
N ALA A 186 -20.54 -0.19 -1.84
CA ALA A 186 -19.53 -1.22 -1.61
C ALA A 186 -20.06 -2.63 -1.83
N ASP A 187 -21.27 -2.94 -1.36
CA ASP A 187 -21.89 -4.25 -1.55
C ASP A 187 -22.12 -4.55 -3.05
N ALA A 188 -22.38 -3.51 -3.84
CA ALA A 188 -22.53 -3.59 -5.30
C ALA A 188 -21.22 -3.88 -6.06
N LEU A 189 -20.05 -3.74 -5.43
CA LEU A 189 -18.77 -4.16 -6.04
C LEU A 189 -18.65 -5.69 -6.18
N GLY A 190 -19.47 -6.45 -5.45
CA GLY A 190 -19.43 -7.91 -5.39
C GLY A 190 -18.48 -8.44 -4.31
N ALA A 191 -18.46 -9.76 -4.14
CA ALA A 191 -17.67 -10.44 -3.13
C ALA A 191 -16.16 -10.34 -3.38
N ASN A 192 -15.37 -10.54 -2.33
CA ASN A 192 -13.90 -10.64 -2.36
C ASN A 192 -13.23 -9.43 -3.05
N ARG A 193 -13.62 -8.24 -2.64
CA ARG A 193 -13.03 -6.98 -3.10
C ARG A 193 -12.16 -6.38 -2.01
N ASN A 194 -10.99 -5.89 -2.40
CA ASN A 194 -10.07 -5.20 -1.51
C ASN A 194 -10.59 -3.79 -1.23
N ILE A 195 -11.30 -3.59 -0.12
CA ILE A 195 -11.93 -2.31 0.21
C ILE A 195 -11.33 -1.75 1.51
N VAL A 196 -10.86 -0.50 1.46
CA VAL A 196 -10.49 0.28 2.64
C VAL A 196 -11.49 1.42 2.78
N TYR A 197 -12.09 1.55 3.96
CA TYR A 197 -12.89 2.71 4.34
C TYR A 197 -12.08 3.58 5.27
N ALA A 198 -11.61 4.70 4.74
CA ALA A 198 -10.68 5.59 5.40
C ALA A 198 -11.24 7.00 5.55
N GLY A 199 -10.81 7.67 6.62
CA GLY A 199 -11.15 9.07 6.85
C GLY A 199 -11.70 9.33 8.24
N ASP A 200 -12.21 10.54 8.40
CA ASP A 200 -12.82 11.04 9.61
C ASP A 200 -14.28 10.57 9.70
N TYR A 201 -14.54 9.66 10.63
CA TYR A 201 -15.87 9.12 10.89
C TYR A 201 -16.66 9.99 11.87
N ASN A 202 -16.00 10.90 12.61
CA ASN A 202 -16.54 11.70 13.71
C ASN A 202 -17.34 10.87 14.76
N VAL A 203 -17.13 9.55 14.82
CA VAL A 203 -17.92 8.61 15.61
C VAL A 203 -17.33 8.47 17.01
N TYR A 204 -18.14 8.62 18.05
CA TYR A 204 -17.67 8.63 19.43
C TYR A 204 -17.57 7.20 20.00
N ARG A 205 -18.38 6.29 19.46
CA ARG A 205 -18.52 4.93 19.97
C ARG A 205 -19.06 3.93 18.96
N ALA A 206 -18.67 2.68 19.13
CA ALA A 206 -19.09 1.56 18.29
C ALA A 206 -20.59 1.23 18.41
N SER A 207 -21.26 1.74 19.46
CA SER A 207 -22.71 1.59 19.65
C SER A 207 -23.55 2.56 18.79
N GLU A 208 -22.93 3.48 18.04
CA GLU A 208 -23.64 4.31 17.05
C GLU A 208 -24.11 3.49 15.85
N ALA A 209 -25.30 3.82 15.31
CA ALA A 209 -25.92 3.09 14.21
C ALA A 209 -25.03 2.98 12.96
N MET A 210 -24.29 4.06 12.63
CA MET A 210 -23.30 4.05 11.54
C MET A 210 -22.33 2.87 11.65
N TRP A 211 -21.81 2.59 12.85
CA TRP A 211 -20.83 1.53 13.04
C TRP A 211 -21.45 0.17 12.76
N ALA A 212 -22.68 -0.07 13.24
CA ALA A 212 -23.44 -1.27 12.94
C ALA A 212 -23.71 -1.41 11.43
N THR A 213 -24.06 -0.32 10.75
CA THR A 213 -24.23 -0.28 9.29
C THR A 213 -22.94 -0.64 8.56
N LEU A 214 -21.81 -0.01 8.91
CA LEU A 214 -20.51 -0.28 8.28
C LEU A 214 -20.00 -1.70 8.52
N THR A 215 -20.30 -2.30 9.68
CA THR A 215 -19.82 -3.64 10.06
C THR A 215 -20.82 -4.76 9.74
N LEU A 216 -21.98 -4.41 9.18
CA LEU A 216 -23.00 -5.38 8.80
C LEU A 216 -22.45 -6.40 7.78
N ALA A 217 -22.81 -7.67 7.97
CA ALA A 217 -22.43 -8.76 7.08
C ALA A 217 -22.88 -8.48 5.63
N GLY A 218 -22.00 -8.74 4.67
CA GLY A 218 -22.19 -8.43 3.27
C GLY A 218 -20.86 -8.32 2.53
N ASN A 219 -20.90 -8.16 1.22
CA ASN A 219 -19.71 -8.04 0.37
C ASN A 219 -18.81 -6.87 0.77
N GLY A 220 -19.42 -5.77 1.23
CA GLY A 220 -18.77 -4.56 1.68
C GLY A 220 -18.49 -4.50 3.18
N ARG A 221 -18.54 -5.61 3.92
CA ARG A 221 -18.31 -5.58 5.38
C ARG A 221 -16.99 -4.88 5.74
N ALA A 222 -17.06 -3.87 6.60
CA ALA A 222 -15.88 -3.26 7.19
C ALA A 222 -15.51 -3.95 8.51
N ASN A 223 -14.21 -4.14 8.73
CA ASN A 223 -13.65 -4.67 9.97
C ASN A 223 -12.63 -3.67 10.54
N ASP A 224 -12.55 -3.58 11.87
CA ASP A 224 -11.46 -2.84 12.53
C ASP A 224 -10.20 -3.72 12.58
N PRO A 225 -9.16 -3.44 11.77
CA PRO A 225 -8.00 -4.33 11.62
C PRO A 225 -7.15 -4.45 12.90
N ILE A 226 -7.34 -3.55 13.86
CA ILE A 226 -6.63 -3.55 15.14
C ILE A 226 -7.49 -4.01 16.33
N ASN A 227 -8.74 -4.41 16.07
CA ASN A 227 -9.67 -4.92 17.08
C ASN A 227 -9.78 -3.99 18.32
N GLN A 228 -9.93 -2.69 18.10
CA GLN A 228 -10.08 -1.67 19.13
C GLN A 228 -11.52 -1.11 19.10
N VAL A 229 -12.52 -1.97 18.96
CA VAL A 229 -13.94 -1.58 18.93
C VAL A 229 -14.40 -1.20 20.34
N GLY A 230 -15.08 -0.07 20.49
CA GLY A 230 -15.75 0.29 21.75
C GLY A 230 -16.08 1.76 21.89
N GLU A 231 -15.96 2.28 23.11
CA GLU A 231 -16.31 3.64 23.51
C GLU A 231 -15.03 4.49 23.53
N TRP A 232 -14.71 5.15 22.43
CA TRP A 232 -13.38 5.74 22.20
C TRP A 232 -13.16 7.05 22.94
N SER A 233 -14.22 7.85 23.08
CA SER A 233 -14.15 9.22 23.59
C SER A 233 -13.80 9.29 25.08
N ASP A 234 -12.91 10.24 25.42
CA ASP A 234 -12.45 10.53 26.78
C ASP A 234 -11.97 9.28 27.54
N SER A 235 -11.42 8.30 26.79
CA SER A 235 -11.11 6.98 27.34
C SER A 235 -9.62 6.73 27.42
N THR A 236 -9.13 6.48 28.64
CA THR A 236 -7.72 6.10 28.85
C THR A 236 -7.35 4.77 28.18
N GLN A 237 -8.33 3.88 27.95
CA GLN A 237 -8.13 2.60 27.28
C GLN A 237 -7.78 2.76 25.79
N TYR A 238 -8.34 3.78 25.13
CA TYR A 238 -8.19 4.00 23.69
C TYR A 238 -7.15 5.05 23.33
N LYS A 239 -6.39 5.56 24.31
CA LYS A 239 -5.32 6.55 24.10
C LYS A 239 -4.41 6.23 22.92
N GLY A 240 -3.97 4.98 22.79
CA GLY A 240 -3.07 4.56 21.70
C GLY A 240 -3.67 4.67 20.30
N VAL A 241 -4.98 4.91 20.19
CA VAL A 241 -5.70 5.07 18.93
C VAL A 241 -6.45 6.41 18.83
N HIS A 242 -6.27 7.33 19.78
CA HIS A 242 -6.81 8.69 19.63
C HIS A 242 -6.19 9.39 18.42
N THR A 243 -7.00 10.16 17.72
CA THR A 243 -6.63 10.92 16.52
C THR A 243 -7.01 12.39 16.57
N GLN A 244 -7.90 12.80 17.48
CA GLN A 244 -8.36 14.19 17.60
C GLN A 244 -8.44 14.61 19.08
N SER A 245 -8.20 15.87 19.45
CA SER A 245 -7.46 16.93 18.71
C SER A 245 -6.00 16.97 19.19
N PRO A 246 -5.00 17.24 18.32
CA PRO A 246 -3.61 17.35 18.75
C PRO A 246 -3.34 18.54 19.68
N ALA A 247 -4.30 19.46 19.86
CA ALA A 247 -4.19 20.63 20.72
C ALA A 247 -5.24 20.63 21.86
N ALA A 248 -4.76 20.78 23.10
CA ALA A 248 -5.58 20.88 24.29
C ALA A 248 -6.35 22.21 24.36
N ASN A 249 -7.39 22.23 25.21
CA ASN A 249 -8.13 23.45 25.49
C ASN A 249 -7.21 24.57 26.00
N GLY A 250 -7.31 25.74 25.37
CA GLY A 250 -6.48 26.91 25.69
C GLY A 250 -5.06 26.88 25.08
N ASN A 251 -4.69 25.84 24.32
CA ASN A 251 -3.38 25.73 23.66
C ASN A 251 -3.47 25.76 22.12
N SER A 252 -4.26 26.69 21.59
CA SER A 252 -4.41 26.88 20.15
C SER A 252 -3.07 27.26 19.51
N ARG A 253 -2.65 26.54 18.47
CA ARG A 253 -1.42 26.81 17.71
C ARG A 253 -1.66 27.70 16.50
N TYR A 254 -2.92 27.83 16.10
CA TYR A 254 -3.37 28.73 15.05
C TYR A 254 -4.80 29.19 15.28
N SER A 255 -5.22 30.24 14.56
CA SER A 255 -6.59 30.74 14.64
C SER A 255 -7.58 29.74 14.04
N GLY A 256 -8.66 29.46 14.76
CA GLY A 256 -9.72 28.56 14.33
C GLY A 256 -9.44 27.06 14.49
N GLN A 257 -8.37 26.68 15.22
CA GLN A 257 -8.07 25.28 15.50
C GLN A 257 -9.17 24.63 16.35
N THR A 258 -9.60 23.42 15.98
CA THR A 258 -10.43 22.59 16.86
C THR A 258 -9.61 22.16 18.06
N LEU A 259 -10.09 22.46 19.27
CA LEU A 259 -9.45 22.12 20.53
C LEU A 259 -10.23 21.00 21.25
N GLY A 260 -9.66 20.51 22.34
CA GLY A 260 -10.23 19.42 23.15
C GLY A 260 -9.13 18.53 23.71
N GLY A 261 -8.02 18.45 22.97
CA GLY A 261 -6.90 17.55 23.25
C GLY A 261 -7.16 16.14 22.76
N MET A 262 -6.17 15.26 22.87
CA MET A 262 -6.18 13.94 22.27
C MET A 262 -7.05 12.97 23.09
N ASP A 263 -8.34 12.88 22.79
CA ASP A 263 -9.37 12.15 23.55
C ASP A 263 -10.33 11.30 22.69
N ASP A 264 -10.32 11.46 21.37
CA ASP A 264 -11.23 10.76 20.45
C ASP A 264 -10.48 9.94 19.38
N ARG A 265 -11.05 8.80 18.96
CA ARG A 265 -10.65 8.06 17.74
C ARG A 265 -11.67 8.35 16.65
N PHE A 266 -11.44 9.39 15.85
CA PHE A 266 -12.32 9.72 14.72
C PHE A 266 -11.80 9.26 13.38
N ASP A 267 -10.49 9.06 13.24
CA ASP A 267 -9.89 8.69 11.97
C ASP A 267 -9.65 7.18 11.92
N PHE A 268 -10.16 6.56 10.86
CA PHE A 268 -10.10 5.12 10.68
C PHE A 268 -9.48 4.74 9.35
N GLN A 269 -8.97 3.52 9.29
CA GLN A 269 -8.89 2.72 8.08
C GLN A 269 -9.50 1.34 8.40
N THR A 270 -10.82 1.21 8.28
CA THR A 270 -11.48 -0.09 8.39
C THR A 270 -11.43 -0.82 7.05
N MET A 271 -11.52 -2.15 7.05
CA MET A 271 -11.11 -2.95 5.90
C MET A 271 -12.07 -4.11 5.61
N SER A 272 -12.24 -4.45 4.33
CA SER A 272 -12.95 -5.67 3.90
C SER A 272 -12.28 -6.94 4.40
N ASP A 273 -13.03 -8.04 4.48
CA ASP A 273 -12.49 -9.38 4.77
C ASP A 273 -11.33 -9.78 3.84
N ALA A 274 -11.38 -9.38 2.57
CA ALA A 274 -10.34 -9.66 1.58
C ALA A 274 -8.98 -9.05 1.94
N LEU A 275 -8.94 -7.98 2.74
CA LEU A 275 -7.70 -7.31 3.14
C LEU A 275 -7.14 -7.82 4.48
N ILE A 276 -7.81 -8.75 5.15
CA ILE A 276 -7.37 -9.30 6.45
C ILE A 276 -7.16 -10.82 6.37
N ASN A 277 -6.98 -11.36 5.16
CA ASN A 277 -6.85 -12.80 4.89
C ASN A 277 -5.41 -13.27 4.63
N THR A 278 -4.41 -12.36 4.60
CA THR A 278 -2.98 -12.63 4.36
C THR A 278 -2.59 -13.09 2.95
N SER A 279 -3.47 -13.01 1.96
CA SER A 279 -3.21 -13.41 0.57
C SER A 279 -3.40 -12.22 -0.38
N GLY A 280 -2.75 -12.26 -1.55
CA GLY A 280 -2.84 -11.19 -2.55
C GLY A 280 -2.49 -9.83 -1.96
N ILE A 281 -3.42 -8.87 -2.08
CA ILE A 281 -3.34 -7.61 -1.34
C ILE A 281 -3.91 -7.82 0.06
N SER A 282 -3.12 -7.58 1.09
CA SER A 282 -3.57 -7.72 2.47
C SER A 282 -2.91 -6.66 3.34
N TYR A 283 -3.60 -6.25 4.41
CA TYR A 283 -3.02 -5.47 5.48
C TYR A 283 -1.84 -6.20 6.10
N ILE A 284 -0.75 -5.48 6.34
CA ILE A 284 0.40 -5.99 7.08
C ILE A 284 0.14 -5.75 8.56
N SER A 285 -0.16 -6.85 9.28
CA SER A 285 -0.49 -6.79 10.71
C SER A 285 0.54 -6.01 11.53
N GLY A 286 0.06 -5.15 12.43
CA GLY A 286 0.88 -4.32 13.32
C GLY A 286 1.39 -3.01 12.70
N THR A 287 0.99 -2.67 11.47
CA THR A 287 1.43 -1.42 10.80
C THR A 287 0.43 -0.27 10.91
N TYR A 288 -0.81 -0.56 11.31
CA TYR A 288 -1.85 0.46 11.56
C TYR A 288 -1.47 1.29 12.78
N ARG A 289 -1.50 2.63 12.65
CA ARG A 289 -1.22 3.56 13.75
C ARG A 289 -1.73 4.96 13.47
N ALA A 290 -1.97 5.71 14.53
CA ALA A 290 -2.10 7.16 14.48
C ALA A 290 -0.70 7.79 14.60
N PHE A 291 -0.29 8.54 13.57
CA PHE A 291 1.07 9.06 13.44
C PHE A 291 1.40 10.09 14.53
N GLY A 292 2.50 9.88 15.26
CA GLY A 292 2.91 10.70 16.40
C GLY A 292 2.27 10.30 17.73
N ASN A 293 1.17 9.53 17.72
CA ASN A 293 0.56 9.02 18.93
C ASN A 293 1.37 7.83 19.48
N THR A 294 1.98 8.03 20.64
CA THR A 294 2.80 7.04 21.33
C THR A 294 2.10 6.42 22.53
N ASN A 295 0.78 6.62 22.68
CA ASN A 295 -0.03 6.18 23.83
C ASN A 295 0.37 6.82 25.17
N THR A 296 1.18 7.88 25.16
CA THR A 296 1.76 8.49 26.38
C THR A 296 1.30 9.92 26.66
N HIS A 297 0.59 10.58 25.75
CA HIS A 297 -0.07 11.86 26.03
C HIS A 297 -1.10 11.71 27.17
N ALA A 298 -1.54 12.80 27.80
CA ALA A 298 -2.70 12.75 28.69
C ALA A 298 -4.00 12.76 27.86
N VAL A 299 -5.06 12.09 28.32
CA VAL A 299 -6.41 12.28 27.73
C VAL A 299 -6.78 13.75 27.88
N ASN A 300 -7.39 14.36 26.85
CA ASN A 300 -7.64 15.80 26.74
C ASN A 300 -6.37 16.69 26.70
N GLY A 301 -5.18 16.09 26.58
CA GLY A 301 -3.90 16.79 26.49
C GLY A 301 -3.40 16.98 25.07
N ASP A 302 -2.37 17.80 24.89
CA ASP A 302 -1.72 17.97 23.59
C ASP A 302 -1.01 16.68 23.15
N ILE A 303 -0.92 16.47 21.83
CA ILE A 303 -0.08 15.41 21.26
C ILE A 303 1.40 15.58 21.66
N THR A 304 1.83 16.83 21.86
CA THR A 304 3.19 17.20 22.28
C THR A 304 3.50 16.83 23.73
N GLY A 305 2.48 16.50 24.53
CA GLY A 305 2.66 15.89 25.85
C GLY A 305 3.04 14.41 25.79
N GLY A 306 3.00 13.79 24.60
CA GLY A 306 3.48 12.44 24.37
C GLY A 306 5.01 12.32 24.37
N SER A 307 5.51 11.11 24.55
CA SER A 307 6.94 10.79 24.61
C SER A 307 7.60 10.92 23.24
N ALA A 308 8.33 12.02 23.05
CA ALA A 308 9.15 12.23 21.86
C ALA A 308 10.23 11.14 21.67
N SER A 309 10.76 10.56 22.74
CA SER A 309 11.75 9.47 22.64
C SER A 309 11.13 8.17 22.14
N ALA A 310 9.90 7.85 22.57
CA ALA A 310 9.15 6.71 22.04
C ALA A 310 8.79 6.92 20.56
N PHE A 311 8.53 8.17 20.16
CA PHE A 311 8.28 8.50 18.76
C PHE A 311 9.57 8.42 17.92
N ALA A 312 10.67 9.00 18.40
CA ALA A 312 11.98 8.95 17.76
C ALA A 312 12.48 7.52 17.54
N ALA A 313 12.25 6.61 18.50
CA ALA A 313 12.63 5.20 18.38
C ALA A 313 12.02 4.48 17.16
N ASN A 314 10.95 5.04 16.62
CA ASN A 314 10.25 4.54 15.45
C ASN A 314 10.60 5.29 14.15
N LEU A 315 11.38 6.36 14.22
CA LEU A 315 11.75 7.21 13.08
C LEU A 315 13.21 6.97 12.71
N THR A 316 13.47 6.69 11.44
CA THR A 316 14.84 6.57 10.92
C THR A 316 15.51 7.94 10.87
N ASP A 317 16.69 8.05 11.47
CA ASP A 317 17.53 9.27 11.51
C ASP A 317 16.92 10.47 12.26
N TYR A 318 16.09 10.23 13.27
CA TYR A 318 15.55 11.28 14.15
C TYR A 318 16.15 11.22 15.55
N THR A 319 16.55 12.39 16.06
CA THR A 319 16.84 12.57 17.50
C THR A 319 15.55 12.82 18.28
N ASN A 320 15.63 12.78 19.61
CA ASN A 320 14.48 13.16 20.47
C ASN A 320 14.03 14.61 20.22
N ASP A 321 14.96 15.53 19.98
CA ASP A 321 14.64 16.93 19.69
C ASP A 321 13.90 17.05 18.35
N MET A 322 14.38 16.36 17.31
CA MET A 322 13.71 16.33 16.00
C MET A 322 12.30 15.71 16.10
N ALA A 323 12.12 14.69 16.93
CA ALA A 323 10.80 14.11 17.16
C ALA A 323 9.89 15.07 17.96
N THR A 324 10.45 15.87 18.88
CA THR A 324 9.71 16.92 19.59
C THR A 324 9.21 17.98 18.62
N ASP A 325 10.08 18.48 17.74
CA ASP A 325 9.71 19.44 16.68
C ASP A 325 8.67 18.86 15.72
N LEU A 326 8.72 17.55 15.46
CA LEU A 326 7.75 16.87 14.62
C LEU A 326 6.37 16.77 15.30
N LEU A 327 6.29 16.48 16.61
CA LEU A 327 5.02 16.53 17.36
C LEU A 327 4.41 17.93 17.34
N GLU A 328 5.25 18.96 17.48
CA GLU A 328 4.85 20.36 17.34
C GLU A 328 4.35 20.68 15.92
N SER A 329 5.02 20.14 14.89
CA SER A 329 4.57 20.25 13.50
C SER A 329 3.21 19.59 13.28
N ILE A 330 2.96 18.42 13.89
CA ILE A 330 1.64 17.76 13.88
C ILE A 330 0.60 18.70 14.50
N ALA A 331 0.84 19.22 15.70
CA ALA A 331 -0.08 20.13 16.40
C ALA A 331 -0.36 21.45 15.65
N ARG A 332 0.56 21.91 14.78
CA ARG A 332 0.40 23.12 13.96
C ARG A 332 -0.24 22.87 12.58
N SER A 333 -0.35 21.61 12.15
CA SER A 333 -0.71 21.26 10.78
C SER A 333 -2.06 20.57 10.62
N CYS A 334 -2.77 20.26 11.71
CA CYS A 334 -4.04 19.56 11.63
C CYS A 334 -4.89 19.68 12.90
N ASP A 335 -6.18 19.43 12.73
CA ASP A 335 -7.12 19.18 13.83
C ASP A 335 -7.23 17.67 14.14
N HIS A 336 -6.78 16.81 13.23
CA HIS A 336 -6.73 15.35 13.37
C HIS A 336 -5.39 14.81 12.87
N ILE A 337 -4.77 13.90 13.61
CA ILE A 337 -3.47 13.35 13.23
C ILE A 337 -3.62 12.25 12.15
N PRO A 338 -2.62 12.04 11.28
CA PRO A 338 -2.70 11.05 10.20
C PRO A 338 -2.85 9.61 10.72
N VAL A 339 -3.68 8.80 10.08
CA VAL A 339 -3.72 7.34 10.30
C VAL A 339 -3.03 6.63 9.16
N VAL A 340 -2.04 5.80 9.49
CA VAL A 340 -1.16 5.11 8.53
C VAL A 340 -1.34 3.61 8.65
N ALA A 341 -1.45 2.90 7.53
CA ALA A 341 -1.36 1.45 7.46
C ALA A 341 -0.55 1.03 6.23
N ASP A 342 0.20 -0.07 6.36
CA ASP A 342 0.97 -0.66 5.28
C ASP A 342 0.29 -1.96 4.80
N TYR A 343 0.30 -2.19 3.48
CA TYR A 343 -0.36 -3.31 2.81
C TYR A 343 0.65 -4.04 1.93
N GLN A 344 0.61 -5.37 1.97
CA GLN A 344 1.32 -6.19 1.01
C GLN A 344 0.60 -6.14 -0.34
N ILE A 345 1.33 -6.47 -1.39
CA ILE A 345 0.80 -6.65 -2.74
C ILE A 345 0.84 -8.12 -3.17
N PRO A 346 0.18 -8.51 -4.27
CA PRO A 346 0.28 -9.88 -4.77
C PRO A 346 1.71 -10.25 -5.14
N ALA A 347 1.98 -11.55 -5.24
CA ALA A 347 3.25 -12.04 -5.78
C ALA A 347 3.41 -11.65 -7.26
N ARG A 348 4.66 -11.58 -7.72
CA ARG A 348 4.98 -11.43 -9.16
C ARG A 348 5.89 -12.55 -9.62
N MET A 349 5.38 -13.42 -10.49
CA MET A 349 6.14 -14.57 -10.97
C MET A 349 7.22 -14.14 -11.97
N GLY A 350 8.47 -14.45 -11.67
CA GLY A 350 9.59 -14.47 -12.61
C GLY A 350 9.97 -15.91 -12.92
N VAL A 351 10.31 -16.19 -14.17
CA VAL A 351 10.80 -17.51 -14.59
C VAL A 351 12.01 -17.31 -15.49
N SER A 352 13.09 -18.02 -15.20
CA SER A 352 14.20 -18.22 -16.12
C SER A 352 14.39 -19.71 -16.35
N VAL A 353 14.70 -20.10 -17.59
CA VAL A 353 14.99 -21.49 -17.93
C VAL A 353 16.41 -21.57 -18.47
N SER A 354 17.19 -22.49 -17.91
CA SER A 354 18.58 -22.75 -18.30
C SER A 354 18.81 -24.23 -18.61
N GLY A 355 19.99 -24.58 -19.13
CA GLY A 355 20.35 -25.96 -19.45
C GLY A 355 19.93 -26.45 -20.85
N ALA A 356 19.35 -25.58 -21.69
CA ALA A 356 19.04 -25.94 -23.06
C ALA A 356 20.33 -26.15 -23.88
N PRO A 357 20.56 -27.33 -24.47
CA PRO A 357 21.73 -27.55 -25.31
C PRO A 357 21.63 -26.70 -26.58
N THR A 358 22.69 -26.00 -26.92
CA THR A 358 22.79 -25.17 -28.14
C THR A 358 23.19 -25.97 -29.38
N THR A 359 23.53 -27.24 -29.20
CA THR A 359 23.93 -28.18 -30.24
C THR A 359 23.11 -29.46 -30.18
N ALA A 360 23.22 -30.30 -31.21
CA ALA A 360 22.63 -31.64 -31.18
C ALA A 360 23.26 -32.51 -30.07
N VAL A 361 22.49 -33.46 -29.56
CA VAL A 361 22.92 -34.45 -28.56
C VAL A 361 22.79 -35.87 -29.14
N ILE A 362 23.41 -36.88 -28.53
CA ILE A 362 23.31 -38.27 -28.99
C ILE A 362 22.15 -38.99 -28.27
N VAL A 363 21.59 -40.02 -28.89
CA VAL A 363 20.59 -40.92 -28.26
C VAL A 363 21.08 -41.37 -26.88
N GLY A 364 20.20 -41.26 -25.88
CA GLY A 364 20.50 -41.61 -24.49
C GLY A 364 21.27 -40.55 -23.69
N ALA A 365 21.58 -39.39 -24.27
CA ALA A 365 22.20 -38.29 -23.54
C ALA A 365 21.28 -37.74 -22.43
N ASN A 366 21.84 -37.49 -21.25
CA ASN A 366 21.11 -36.87 -20.14
C ASN A 366 21.01 -35.35 -20.37
N VAL A 367 19.86 -34.88 -20.84
CA VAL A 367 19.59 -33.46 -21.06
C VAL A 367 18.62 -32.94 -20.01
N SER A 368 19.11 -32.06 -19.14
CA SER A 368 18.33 -31.44 -18.07
C SER A 368 18.08 -29.97 -18.37
N LEU A 369 16.84 -29.54 -18.18
CA LEU A 369 16.46 -28.13 -18.16
C LEU A 369 16.18 -27.74 -16.71
N LEU A 370 16.57 -26.52 -16.33
CA LEU A 370 16.32 -25.99 -14.99
C LEU A 370 15.46 -24.75 -15.10
N ALA A 371 14.22 -24.84 -14.63
CA ALA A 371 13.34 -23.69 -14.48
C ALA A 371 13.52 -23.10 -13.07
N THR A 372 14.14 -21.93 -12.99
CA THR A 372 14.23 -21.15 -11.75
C THR A 372 13.03 -20.21 -11.68
N VAL A 373 12.17 -20.41 -10.69
CA VAL A 373 10.96 -19.61 -10.49
C VAL A 373 11.13 -18.75 -9.25
N SER A 374 10.88 -17.45 -9.36
CA SER A 374 11.09 -16.50 -8.27
C SER A 374 9.94 -15.52 -8.09
N ASN A 375 9.78 -15.01 -6.87
CA ASN A 375 8.90 -13.89 -6.56
C ASN A 375 9.65 -12.58 -6.77
N THR A 376 9.39 -11.96 -7.93
CA THR A 376 10.00 -10.72 -8.40
C THR A 376 9.24 -9.46 -7.98
N ALA A 377 8.32 -9.57 -7.01
CA ALA A 377 7.64 -8.41 -6.46
C ALA A 377 8.68 -7.44 -5.87
N ASN A 378 8.65 -6.18 -6.32
CA ASN A 378 9.61 -5.18 -5.89
C ASN A 378 9.21 -4.66 -4.50
N VAL A 379 9.77 -5.22 -3.43
CA VAL A 379 9.43 -4.86 -2.04
C VAL A 379 10.68 -4.62 -1.19
N ILE A 380 10.53 -3.91 -0.08
CA ILE A 380 11.62 -3.60 0.89
C ILE A 380 11.77 -4.75 1.89
N THR A 381 10.66 -5.40 2.24
CA THR A 381 10.60 -6.48 3.22
C THR A 381 9.87 -7.68 2.65
N ALA A 382 10.22 -8.90 3.11
CA ALA A 382 9.62 -10.14 2.59
C ALA A 382 8.09 -10.20 2.78
N ASN A 383 7.56 -9.60 3.85
CA ASN A 383 6.11 -9.48 4.10
C ASN A 383 5.45 -8.34 3.30
N GLY A 384 6.19 -7.63 2.44
CA GLY A 384 5.65 -6.58 1.57
C GLY A 384 4.93 -7.14 0.34
N ALA A 385 5.05 -8.44 0.05
CA ALA A 385 4.29 -9.11 -0.99
C ALA A 385 3.89 -10.53 -0.56
N ASP A 386 2.81 -11.03 -1.15
CA ASP A 386 2.35 -12.40 -0.94
C ASP A 386 3.41 -13.42 -1.36
N THR A 387 3.35 -14.61 -0.75
CA THR A 387 4.21 -15.73 -1.14
C THR A 387 3.74 -16.28 -2.49
N LEU A 388 4.69 -16.44 -3.41
CA LEU A 388 4.42 -17.05 -4.71
C LEU A 388 4.30 -18.56 -4.53
N ALA A 389 3.17 -19.14 -4.91
CA ALA A 389 3.01 -20.59 -5.08
C ALA A 389 2.90 -20.91 -6.56
N PHE A 390 3.65 -21.90 -7.04
CA PHE A 390 3.73 -22.21 -8.47
C PHE A 390 3.81 -23.72 -8.75
N THR A 391 3.53 -24.07 -10.01
CA THR A 391 3.71 -25.41 -10.59
C THR A 391 4.46 -25.29 -11.91
N ALA A 392 5.63 -25.92 -12.00
CA ALA A 392 6.39 -26.08 -13.23
C ALA A 392 6.14 -27.46 -13.85
N SER A 393 6.02 -27.55 -15.17
CA SER A 393 5.76 -28.81 -15.88
C SER A 393 6.35 -28.81 -17.29
N GLY A 394 6.73 -30.00 -17.75
CA GLY A 394 7.13 -30.25 -19.13
C GLY A 394 5.98 -30.83 -19.95
N THR A 395 5.94 -30.51 -21.25
CA THR A 395 5.02 -31.13 -22.22
C THR A 395 5.76 -31.48 -23.52
N GLY A 396 5.18 -32.40 -24.31
CA GLY A 396 5.83 -32.91 -25.53
C GLY A 396 7.02 -33.80 -25.18
N ALA A 397 8.19 -33.51 -25.76
CA ALA A 397 9.42 -34.23 -25.45
C ALA A 397 10.06 -33.84 -24.09
N ILE A 398 9.48 -32.91 -23.34
CA ILE A 398 9.96 -32.51 -22.02
C ILE A 398 9.07 -33.13 -20.94
N THR A 399 9.69 -33.73 -19.93
CA THR A 399 9.01 -34.33 -18.77
C THR A 399 9.58 -33.78 -17.46
N GLY A 400 8.89 -34.03 -16.34
CA GLY A 400 9.31 -33.57 -15.01
C GLY A 400 8.69 -32.23 -14.60
N GLY A 401 9.34 -31.53 -13.68
CA GLY A 401 8.82 -30.33 -13.03
C GLY A 401 8.45 -30.57 -11.56
N GLY A 402 7.49 -29.80 -11.05
CA GLY A 402 7.02 -29.89 -9.67
C GLY A 402 6.40 -28.58 -9.16
N THR A 403 5.84 -28.63 -7.95
CA THR A 403 5.30 -27.45 -7.26
C THR A 403 6.35 -26.78 -6.41
N GLY A 404 6.19 -25.51 -6.05
CA GLY A 404 7.09 -24.81 -5.16
C GLY A 404 6.50 -23.52 -4.61
N THR A 405 7.19 -22.94 -3.63
CA THR A 405 6.85 -21.63 -3.08
C THR A 405 8.08 -20.76 -2.96
N ASP A 406 7.97 -19.47 -3.26
CA ASP A 406 9.04 -18.49 -3.06
C ASP A 406 8.49 -17.23 -2.38
N ALA A 407 9.10 -16.84 -1.27
CA ALA A 407 8.77 -15.59 -0.60
C ALA A 407 9.34 -14.40 -1.39
N ALA A 408 8.78 -13.20 -1.21
CA ALA A 408 9.39 -12.01 -1.79
C ALA A 408 10.80 -11.80 -1.21
N LEU A 409 11.72 -11.32 -2.06
CA LEU A 409 13.16 -11.24 -1.75
C LEU A 409 13.83 -12.63 -1.52
N GLY A 410 13.14 -13.72 -1.88
CA GLY A 410 13.70 -15.06 -1.89
C GLY A 410 14.74 -15.28 -2.99
N ALA A 411 15.44 -16.41 -2.92
CA ALA A 411 16.48 -16.77 -3.89
C ALA A 411 15.90 -17.35 -5.19
N GLY A 412 14.58 -17.58 -5.25
CA GLY A 412 13.96 -18.41 -6.29
C GLY A 412 14.11 -19.91 -5.99
N VAL A 413 13.32 -20.70 -6.70
CA VAL A 413 13.23 -22.14 -6.52
C VAL A 413 13.39 -22.85 -7.85
N ASP A 414 14.39 -23.73 -7.90
CA ASP A 414 14.70 -24.52 -9.07
C ASP A 414 13.78 -25.73 -9.22
N ARG A 415 13.32 -25.97 -10.44
CA ARG A 415 12.61 -27.19 -10.84
C ARG A 415 13.29 -27.80 -12.06
N ALA A 416 13.84 -28.99 -11.84
CA ALA A 416 14.47 -29.77 -12.90
C ALA A 416 13.40 -30.39 -13.81
N LEU A 417 13.64 -30.29 -15.11
CA LEU A 417 12.91 -30.98 -16.17
C LEU A 417 13.92 -31.73 -17.04
N THR A 418 13.44 -32.70 -17.81
CA THR A 418 14.29 -33.56 -18.63
C THR A 418 13.76 -33.62 -20.05
N VAL A 419 14.65 -33.59 -21.03
CA VAL A 419 14.31 -33.80 -22.44
C VAL A 419 14.46 -35.29 -22.77
N GLY A 420 13.44 -35.89 -23.37
CA GLY A 420 13.45 -37.29 -23.79
C GLY A 420 14.37 -37.52 -25.00
N THR A 421 15.52 -38.15 -24.76
CA THR A 421 16.56 -38.42 -25.76
C THR A 421 16.64 -39.90 -26.19
N ALA A 422 15.65 -40.71 -25.85
CA ALA A 422 15.67 -42.16 -26.07
C ALA A 422 15.63 -42.59 -27.55
N THR A 423 15.26 -41.69 -28.46
CA THR A 423 15.20 -41.94 -29.91
C THR A 423 15.79 -40.77 -30.67
N ALA A 424 16.39 -41.03 -31.83
CA ALA A 424 16.90 -39.98 -32.71
C ALA A 424 15.78 -39.08 -33.28
N GLY A 425 16.16 -37.95 -33.86
CA GLY A 425 15.29 -36.94 -34.45
C GLY A 425 15.06 -35.71 -33.59
N ALA A 426 14.30 -34.77 -34.12
CA ALA A 426 13.95 -33.54 -33.42
C ALA A 426 13.02 -33.81 -32.22
N LYS A 427 13.43 -33.32 -31.04
CA LYS A 427 12.66 -33.38 -29.80
C LYS A 427 12.14 -32.00 -29.47
N ILE A 428 10.83 -31.84 -29.62
CA ILE A 428 10.13 -30.57 -29.39
C ILE A 428 9.28 -30.73 -28.13
N GLY A 429 9.38 -29.75 -27.25
CA GLY A 429 8.54 -29.69 -26.07
C GLY A 429 8.50 -28.29 -25.49
N THR A 430 7.70 -28.14 -24.44
CA THR A 430 7.46 -26.84 -23.82
C THR A 430 7.64 -26.95 -22.31
N VAL A 431 8.37 -26.00 -21.73
CA VAL A 431 8.39 -25.76 -20.28
C VAL A 431 7.28 -24.78 -19.95
N ASN A 432 6.37 -25.17 -19.06
CA ASN A 432 5.26 -24.36 -18.61
C ASN A 432 5.40 -24.12 -17.11
N VAL A 433 5.15 -22.89 -16.66
CA VAL A 433 5.02 -22.56 -15.24
C VAL A 433 3.72 -21.81 -15.03
N SER A 434 2.95 -22.19 -14.02
CA SER A 434 1.71 -21.52 -13.64
C SER A 434 1.67 -21.26 -12.14
N SER A 435 0.99 -20.22 -11.72
CA SER A 435 0.78 -19.88 -10.31
C SER A 435 -0.70 -19.81 -9.98
N SER A 436 -1.05 -20.28 -8.79
CA SER A 436 -2.38 -20.17 -8.20
C SER A 436 -2.47 -19.10 -7.13
N SER A 437 -1.39 -18.33 -6.88
CA SER A 437 -1.40 -17.23 -5.91
C SER A 437 -2.43 -16.18 -6.31
N GLU A 438 -3.13 -15.63 -5.33
CA GLU A 438 -4.19 -14.66 -5.56
C GLU A 438 -3.63 -13.42 -6.28
N ALA A 439 -4.31 -13.00 -7.36
CA ALA A 439 -3.96 -11.82 -8.16
C ALA A 439 -2.50 -11.74 -8.64
N VAL A 440 -1.80 -12.87 -8.72
CA VAL A 440 -0.39 -12.97 -9.11
C VAL A 440 -0.14 -12.30 -10.47
N ALA A 441 0.86 -11.41 -10.52
CA ALA A 441 1.33 -10.86 -11.79
C ALA A 441 2.19 -11.88 -12.53
N ASN A 442 2.03 -11.93 -13.86
CA ASN A 442 2.71 -12.88 -14.75
C ASN A 442 2.50 -14.35 -14.36
N GLY A 443 1.35 -14.72 -13.79
CA GLY A 443 1.07 -16.06 -13.26
C GLY A 443 1.11 -17.23 -14.24
N THR A 444 1.42 -17.00 -15.51
CA THR A 444 1.60 -18.04 -16.53
C THR A 444 2.85 -17.75 -17.36
N PHE A 445 3.66 -18.77 -17.60
CA PHE A 445 4.85 -18.73 -18.44
C PHE A 445 4.90 -19.99 -19.31
N SER A 446 5.35 -19.83 -20.55
CA SER A 446 5.53 -20.94 -21.50
C SER A 446 6.73 -20.65 -22.40
N GLN A 447 7.63 -21.62 -22.54
CA GLN A 447 8.79 -21.53 -23.42
C GLN A 447 9.00 -22.83 -24.18
N ASN A 448 9.06 -22.72 -25.51
CA ASN A 448 9.32 -23.84 -26.39
C ASN A 448 10.83 -24.12 -26.48
N PHE A 449 11.15 -25.40 -26.55
CA PHE A 449 12.49 -25.90 -26.80
C PHE A 449 12.48 -26.93 -27.92
N SER A 450 13.57 -26.96 -28.68
CA SER A 450 13.84 -27.96 -29.68
C SER A 450 15.28 -28.44 -29.54
N VAL A 451 15.46 -29.74 -29.38
CA VAL A 451 16.78 -30.38 -29.31
C VAL A 451 16.85 -31.44 -30.40
N ASN A 452 17.89 -31.42 -31.23
CA ASN A 452 18.10 -32.50 -32.20
C ASN A 452 18.86 -33.64 -31.54
N VAL A 453 18.31 -34.86 -31.60
CA VAL A 453 18.96 -36.07 -31.09
C VAL A 453 19.50 -36.87 -32.26
N LEU A 454 20.81 -37.02 -32.35
CA LEU A 454 21.48 -37.80 -33.38
C LEU A 454 21.62 -39.25 -32.92
N ASP A 455 21.50 -40.19 -33.85
CA ASP A 455 21.81 -41.57 -33.57
C ASP A 455 23.32 -41.78 -33.36
N HIS A 456 23.70 -42.90 -32.77
CA HIS A 456 25.11 -43.27 -32.65
C HIS A 456 25.71 -43.51 -34.03
N ALA A 457 26.96 -43.09 -34.22
CA ALA A 457 27.69 -43.40 -35.45
C ALA A 457 27.85 -44.92 -35.58
N ASN A 458 27.41 -45.49 -36.70
CA ASN A 458 27.63 -46.88 -37.02
C ASN A 458 28.95 -47.00 -37.81
N ALA A 459 30.02 -47.47 -37.17
CA ALA A 459 31.31 -47.63 -37.84
C ALA A 459 31.28 -48.84 -38.77
N SER A 460 30.93 -48.63 -40.05
CA SER A 460 31.11 -49.63 -41.10
C SER A 460 32.35 -49.31 -41.93
N PHE A 461 33.32 -50.23 -41.94
CA PHE A 461 34.40 -50.23 -42.95
C PHE A 461 33.98 -50.92 -44.26
N SER A 462 32.71 -51.33 -44.37
CA SER A 462 32.13 -51.97 -45.55
C SER A 462 31.16 -51.00 -46.23
N SER A 463 31.49 -50.59 -47.46
CA SER A 463 30.65 -49.72 -48.29
C SER A 463 29.32 -50.37 -48.71
N LEU A 464 29.16 -51.69 -48.51
CA LEU A 464 27.97 -52.45 -48.88
C LEU A 464 26.93 -52.58 -47.75
N THR A 465 27.23 -52.07 -46.54
CA THR A 465 26.36 -52.17 -45.35
C THR A 465 26.07 -50.82 -44.70
N ASP A 466 26.49 -49.71 -45.31
CA ASP A 466 26.13 -48.37 -44.83
C ASP A 466 24.71 -48.03 -45.29
N THR A 467 23.77 -48.07 -44.35
CA THR A 467 22.34 -47.76 -44.57
C THR A 467 22.00 -46.31 -44.22
N ASN A 468 22.97 -45.41 -44.01
CA ASN A 468 22.71 -43.99 -43.79
C ASN A 468 22.34 -43.28 -45.12
N THR A 469 21.18 -43.59 -45.66
CA THR A 469 20.48 -42.69 -46.58
C THR A 469 19.84 -41.58 -45.74
N LEU A 470 20.35 -40.35 -45.92
CA LEU A 470 19.76 -39.10 -45.41
C LEU A 470 18.30 -38.94 -45.83
#